data_AF-A0A7K2Q6K9-F1
#
_entry.id   AF-A0A7K2Q6K9-F1
#
_cell.length_a   1.000
_cell.length_b   1.000
_cell.length_c   1.000
_cell.angle_alpha   90.00
_cell.angle_beta   90.00
_cell.angle_gamma   90.00
#
_symmetry.space_group_name_H-M   'P 1'
#
loop_
_entity.id
_entity.type
_entity.pdbx_description
1 polymer ?
#
loop_
_entity_poly.entity_id
_entity_poly.type
_entity_poly.pdbx_seq_one_letter_code
_entity_poly.pdbx_strand_id
1 'polypeptide(L)'
;YFSVGTKLTFLVNRGGGLALPSVSNPTDPNANVPHDFCEFTFNSAQLYANITFVDMVSLPIAFQLETGQGTQTVRGLPADGLSRVAAALRAQSAADGSDWSRLIVTAGGRDVRVLSPNLAIRGNSALFQGYFDGYVDEVWNKYRSTDLRIDTQFTWGTVTGRVNGDTLTFPGVGSFAKPSTLSIFSCSDAP
;
A
#
# COMPACT_ATOMS: atom_id res chain seq x y z
N TYR A 1 -1.55 -4.55 -17.02
CA TYR A 1 -0.09 -4.35 -17.01
C TYR A 1 0.31 -3.51 -18.20
N PHE A 2 1.14 -2.50 -17.97
CA PHE A 2 1.74 -1.61 -18.97
C PHE A 2 3.24 -1.49 -18.67
N SER A 3 4.04 -1.38 -19.73
CA SER A 3 5.49 -1.23 -19.62
C SER A 3 6.02 -0.28 -20.70
N VAL A 4 7.04 0.51 -20.37
CA VAL A 4 7.61 1.49 -21.29
C VAL A 4 9.00 1.05 -21.73
N GLY A 5 9.24 1.06 -23.04
CA GLY A 5 10.56 0.81 -23.65
C GLY A 5 11.00 -0.66 -23.71
N THR A 6 10.48 -1.54 -22.85
CA THR A 6 10.83 -2.97 -22.85
C THR A 6 9.62 -3.82 -22.43
N LYS A 7 9.52 -5.04 -22.95
CA LYS A 7 8.46 -5.99 -22.58
C LYS A 7 8.66 -6.52 -21.16
N LEU A 8 7.56 -6.77 -20.45
CA LEU A 8 7.59 -7.52 -19.19
C LEU A 8 7.83 -9.00 -19.43
N THR A 9 8.57 -9.61 -18.52
CA THR A 9 8.77 -11.06 -18.40
C THR A 9 7.83 -11.60 -17.34
N PHE A 10 6.85 -12.40 -17.75
CA PHE A 10 6.01 -13.18 -16.86
C PHE A 10 6.53 -14.62 -16.79
N LEU A 11 6.45 -15.23 -15.62
CA LEU A 11 6.87 -16.61 -15.40
C LEU A 11 5.65 -17.45 -15.00
N VAL A 12 5.77 -18.78 -15.12
CA VAL A 12 4.77 -19.73 -14.64
C VAL A 12 5.41 -20.56 -13.54
N ASN A 13 4.76 -20.62 -12.38
CA ASN A 13 5.25 -21.42 -11.26
C ASN A 13 4.99 -22.93 -11.49
N ARG A 14 5.58 -23.79 -10.66
CA ARG A 14 5.45 -25.26 -10.79
C ARG A 14 4.01 -25.77 -10.71
N GLY A 15 3.12 -25.02 -10.09
CA GLY A 15 1.68 -25.33 -10.00
C GLY A 15 0.86 -24.82 -11.18
N GLY A 16 1.49 -24.27 -12.23
CA GLY A 16 0.79 -23.71 -13.39
C GLY A 16 0.22 -22.31 -13.18
N GLY A 17 0.46 -21.69 -12.01
CA GLY A 17 0.03 -20.33 -11.71
C GLY A 17 0.95 -19.30 -12.36
N LEU A 18 0.36 -18.20 -12.83
CA LEU A 18 1.11 -17.04 -13.30
C LEU A 18 1.89 -16.41 -12.13
N ALA A 19 3.20 -16.26 -12.27
CA ALA A 19 4.04 -15.47 -11.38
C ALA A 19 4.09 -14.03 -11.91
N LEU A 20 3.49 -13.13 -11.15
CA LEU A 20 3.47 -11.69 -11.44
C LEU A 20 4.85 -11.06 -11.15
N PRO A 21 5.20 -9.94 -11.81
CA PRO A 21 6.46 -9.24 -11.55
C PRO A 21 6.64 -8.91 -10.08
N SER A 22 7.79 -9.28 -9.49
CA SER A 22 8.14 -8.86 -8.14
C SER A 22 8.81 -7.49 -8.20
N VAL A 23 8.11 -6.47 -7.69
CA VAL A 23 8.61 -5.09 -7.74
C VAL A 23 9.71 -4.81 -6.71
N SER A 24 9.78 -5.61 -5.64
CA SER A 24 10.72 -5.49 -4.52
C SER A 24 11.93 -6.42 -4.62
N ASN A 25 11.89 -7.45 -5.47
CA ASN A 25 13.04 -8.34 -5.67
C ASN A 25 14.03 -7.72 -6.68
N PRO A 26 15.26 -7.34 -6.25
CA PRO A 26 16.23 -6.74 -7.15
C PRO A 26 16.73 -7.68 -8.26
N THR A 27 16.52 -8.99 -8.14
CA THR A 27 16.88 -9.97 -9.16
C THR A 27 15.69 -10.35 -10.06
N ASP A 28 14.52 -9.73 -9.91
CA ASP A 28 13.40 -9.96 -10.82
C ASP A 28 13.79 -9.52 -12.23
N PRO A 29 13.44 -10.27 -13.30
CA PRO A 29 13.74 -9.88 -14.68
C PRO A 29 13.13 -8.52 -15.07
N ASN A 30 12.16 -8.02 -14.31
CA ASN A 30 11.49 -6.73 -14.50
C ASN A 30 11.98 -5.65 -13.52
N ALA A 31 13.03 -5.90 -12.72
CA ALA A 31 13.49 -4.97 -11.68
C ALA A 31 13.79 -3.56 -12.23
N ASN A 32 14.35 -3.48 -13.44
CA ASN A 32 14.73 -2.21 -14.08
C ASN A 32 13.71 -1.71 -15.13
N VAL A 33 12.60 -2.44 -15.35
CA VAL A 33 11.60 -2.06 -16.36
C VAL A 33 10.60 -1.08 -15.75
N PRO A 34 10.42 0.13 -16.29
CA PRO A 34 9.33 1.01 -15.90
C PRO A 34 8.00 0.36 -16.31
N HIS A 35 7.22 -0.06 -15.32
CA HIS A 35 5.97 -0.74 -15.53
C HIS A 35 5.01 -0.46 -14.39
N ASP A 36 3.72 -0.63 -14.68
CA ASP A 36 2.67 -0.49 -13.69
C ASP A 36 1.44 -1.29 -14.15
N PHE A 37 0.43 -1.39 -13.32
CA PHE A 37 -0.76 -2.13 -13.62
C PHE A 37 -1.99 -1.48 -13.00
N CYS A 38 -3.11 -2.04 -13.37
CA CYS A 38 -4.41 -1.64 -12.88
C CYS A 38 -5.27 -2.90 -12.82
N GLU A 39 -6.23 -2.90 -11.93
CA GLU A 39 -6.98 -4.09 -11.57
C GLU A 39 -8.41 -3.92 -12.04
N PHE A 40 -9.01 -5.00 -12.53
CA PHE A 40 -10.43 -5.01 -12.81
C PHE A 40 -11.01 -6.41 -12.66
N THR A 41 -12.30 -6.45 -12.35
CA THR A 41 -13.15 -7.63 -12.41
C THR A 41 -14.37 -7.30 -13.23
N PHE A 42 -14.61 -8.05 -14.31
CA PHE A 42 -15.81 -7.94 -15.13
C PHE A 42 -16.60 -9.23 -15.05
N ASN A 43 -17.88 -9.14 -14.70
CA ASN A 43 -18.78 -10.27 -14.62
C ASN A 43 -20.19 -9.89 -15.14
N SER A 44 -21.14 -10.83 -15.04
CA SER A 44 -22.50 -10.63 -15.52
C SER A 44 -23.27 -9.51 -14.83
N ALA A 45 -22.85 -9.07 -13.64
CA ALA A 45 -23.50 -8.01 -12.89
C ALA A 45 -22.86 -6.64 -13.16
N GLN A 46 -21.53 -6.54 -13.18
CA GLN A 46 -20.84 -5.25 -13.20
C GLN A 46 -19.34 -5.35 -13.54
N LEU A 47 -18.75 -4.17 -13.74
CA LEU A 47 -17.31 -3.94 -13.80
C LEU A 47 -16.85 -3.24 -12.51
N TYR A 48 -15.88 -3.82 -11.82
CA TYR A 48 -15.05 -3.13 -10.84
C TYR A 48 -13.69 -2.85 -11.48
N ALA A 49 -13.19 -1.63 -11.40
CA ALA A 49 -11.86 -1.29 -11.89
C ALA A 49 -11.21 -0.23 -11.00
N ASN A 50 -9.93 -0.40 -10.68
CA ASN A 50 -9.14 0.52 -9.87
C ASN A 50 -7.70 0.68 -10.37
N ILE A 51 -7.17 1.88 -10.19
CA ILE A 51 -5.73 2.07 -10.11
C ILE A 51 -5.28 1.70 -8.69
N THR A 52 -4.02 1.31 -8.52
CA THR A 52 -3.52 0.91 -7.20
C THR A 52 -2.11 1.43 -6.98
N PHE A 53 -1.83 1.80 -5.74
CA PHE A 53 -0.50 2.14 -5.25
C PHE A 53 -0.12 1.28 -4.03
N VAL A 54 -0.81 0.14 -3.85
CA VAL A 54 -0.60 -0.78 -2.72
C VAL A 54 0.80 -1.40 -2.75
N ASP A 55 1.32 -1.67 -3.95
CA ASP A 55 2.65 -2.26 -4.15
C ASP A 55 3.70 -1.22 -4.52
N MET A 56 3.38 -0.31 -5.45
CA MET A 56 4.30 0.70 -5.92
C MET A 56 3.60 1.89 -6.58
N VAL A 57 4.37 2.97 -6.78
CA VAL A 57 4.09 4.04 -7.73
C VAL A 57 5.11 3.96 -8.85
N SER A 58 4.69 3.92 -10.11
CA SER A 58 5.61 3.88 -11.26
C SER A 58 5.11 4.68 -12.45
N LEU A 59 4.09 4.18 -13.17
CA LEU A 59 3.56 4.85 -14.36
C LEU A 59 2.29 5.64 -14.00
N PRO A 60 2.07 6.83 -14.58
CA PRO A 60 0.79 7.53 -14.44
C PRO A 60 -0.29 6.78 -15.23
N ILE A 61 -1.19 6.10 -14.53
CA ILE A 61 -2.36 5.42 -15.10
C ILE A 61 -3.64 6.11 -14.63
N ALA A 62 -4.57 6.34 -15.55
CA ALA A 62 -5.92 6.82 -15.27
C ALA A 62 -6.95 5.97 -16.02
N PHE A 63 -8.20 5.99 -15.55
CA PHE A 63 -9.31 5.29 -16.19
C PHE A 63 -10.45 6.21 -16.55
N GLN A 64 -11.09 5.90 -17.67
CA GLN A 64 -12.39 6.40 -18.04
C GLN A 64 -13.28 5.21 -18.42
N LEU A 65 -14.41 5.07 -17.74
CA LEU A 65 -15.43 4.08 -18.04
C LEU A 65 -16.64 4.80 -18.62
N GLU A 66 -16.96 4.47 -19.87
CA GLU A 66 -18.13 4.99 -20.58
C GLU A 66 -19.22 3.93 -20.59
N THR A 67 -20.42 4.32 -20.19
CA THR A 67 -21.60 3.45 -20.15
C THR A 67 -22.81 4.17 -20.76
N GLY A 68 -23.88 3.44 -21.04
CA GLY A 68 -25.15 4.04 -21.43
C GLY A 68 -25.77 4.94 -20.35
N GLN A 69 -25.28 4.88 -19.11
CA GLN A 69 -25.76 5.68 -17.96
C GLN A 69 -24.87 6.90 -17.68
N GLY A 70 -23.74 7.04 -18.37
CA GLY A 70 -22.79 8.13 -18.18
C GLY A 70 -21.34 7.67 -18.12
N THR A 71 -20.47 8.64 -17.83
CA THR A 71 -19.01 8.45 -17.76
C THR A 71 -18.55 8.51 -16.31
N GLN A 72 -17.67 7.58 -15.93
CA GLN A 72 -16.96 7.58 -14.65
C GLN A 72 -15.46 7.66 -14.89
N THR A 73 -14.74 8.39 -14.04
CA THR A 73 -13.29 8.60 -14.20
C THR A 73 -12.57 8.33 -12.89
N VAL A 74 -11.52 7.52 -12.96
CA VAL A 74 -10.52 7.40 -11.89
C VAL A 74 -9.30 8.17 -12.34
N ARG A 75 -9.02 9.28 -11.65
CA ARG A 75 -7.86 10.12 -11.96
C ARG A 75 -6.58 9.44 -11.49
N GLY A 76 -5.59 9.45 -12.36
CA GLY A 76 -4.24 8.98 -12.08
C GLY A 76 -3.33 10.06 -11.51
N LEU A 77 -2.05 9.71 -11.46
CA LEU A 77 -0.99 10.67 -11.24
C LEU A 77 -0.80 11.59 -12.47
N PRO A 78 -0.32 12.83 -12.28
CA PRO A 78 0.12 13.65 -13.41
C PRO A 78 1.32 13.01 -14.12
N ALA A 79 1.66 13.52 -15.31
CA ALA A 79 2.76 12.98 -16.12
C ALA A 79 4.12 12.94 -15.38
N ASP A 80 4.33 13.84 -14.42
CA ASP A 80 5.51 13.92 -13.55
C ASP A 80 5.25 13.35 -12.14
N GLY A 81 4.23 12.51 -11.97
CA GLY A 81 3.80 11.99 -10.67
C GLY A 81 4.88 11.23 -9.91
N LEU A 82 5.59 10.32 -10.58
CA LEU A 82 6.67 9.54 -9.96
C LEU A 82 7.77 10.47 -9.42
N SER A 83 8.20 11.46 -10.20
CA SER A 83 9.27 12.38 -9.77
C SER A 83 8.82 13.27 -8.62
N ARG A 84 7.56 13.72 -8.60
CA ARG A 84 7.00 14.47 -7.46
C ARG A 84 6.94 13.63 -6.18
N VAL A 85 6.46 12.40 -6.27
CA VAL A 85 6.41 11.48 -5.12
C VAL A 85 7.82 11.21 -4.60
N ALA A 86 8.75 10.85 -5.49
CA ALA A 86 10.14 10.59 -5.11
C ALA A 86 10.82 11.82 -4.50
N ALA A 87 10.58 13.02 -5.03
CA ALA A 87 11.09 14.26 -4.45
C ALA A 87 10.52 14.52 -3.05
N ALA A 88 9.22 14.32 -2.85
CA ALA A 88 8.57 14.49 -1.55
C ALA A 88 9.09 13.49 -0.51
N LEU A 89 9.31 12.22 -0.90
CA LEU A 89 9.87 11.21 0.00
C LEU A 89 11.32 11.49 0.40
N ARG A 90 12.13 12.01 -0.54
CA ARG A 90 13.48 12.52 -0.23
C ARG A 90 13.42 13.68 0.75
N ALA A 91 12.54 14.65 0.51
CA ALA A 91 12.37 15.80 1.39
C ALA A 91 11.91 15.37 2.80
N GLN A 92 10.98 14.42 2.89
CA GLN A 92 10.52 13.89 4.18
C GLN A 92 11.67 13.23 4.95
N SER A 93 12.44 12.35 4.30
CA SER A 93 13.61 11.73 4.96
C SER A 93 14.64 12.75 5.43
N ALA A 94 14.84 13.83 4.67
CA ALA A 94 15.74 14.91 5.07
C ALA A 94 15.20 15.71 6.27
N ALA A 95 13.88 15.79 6.43
CA ALA A 95 13.24 16.54 7.51
C ALA A 95 13.22 15.77 8.85
N ASP A 96 13.01 14.45 8.82
CA ASP A 96 12.80 13.65 10.03
C ASP A 96 13.80 12.50 10.23
N GLY A 97 14.74 12.31 9.29
CA GLY A 97 15.73 11.22 9.34
C GLY A 97 15.16 9.83 9.07
N SER A 98 13.93 9.73 8.57
CA SER A 98 13.26 8.47 8.29
C SER A 98 13.71 7.80 6.98
N ASP A 99 13.13 6.63 6.71
CA ASP A 99 13.49 5.76 5.59
C ASP A 99 12.72 6.01 4.28
N TRP A 100 11.89 7.06 4.19
CA TRP A 100 11.01 7.29 3.01
C TRP A 100 11.76 7.30 1.67
N SER A 101 12.96 7.86 1.63
CA SER A 101 13.81 7.95 0.44
C SER A 101 14.35 6.58 0.01
N ARG A 102 14.41 5.61 0.92
CA ARG A 102 14.86 4.24 0.66
C ARG A 102 13.79 3.39 -0.02
N LEU A 103 12.57 3.91 -0.17
CA LEU A 103 11.51 3.32 -0.98
C LEU A 103 11.74 3.51 -2.49
N ILE A 104 12.60 4.46 -2.86
CA ILE A 104 12.82 4.84 -4.26
C ILE A 104 13.76 3.83 -4.91
N VAL A 105 13.29 3.17 -5.96
CA VAL A 105 14.11 2.27 -6.79
C VAL A 105 14.59 3.05 -8.00
N THR A 106 15.89 2.95 -8.28
CA THR A 106 16.53 3.64 -9.40
C THR A 106 17.18 2.66 -10.36
N ALA A 107 17.18 3.00 -11.65
CA ALA A 107 17.92 2.26 -12.67
C ALA A 107 18.51 3.25 -13.69
N GLY A 108 19.80 3.11 -14.00
CA GLY A 108 20.49 4.00 -14.94
C GLY A 108 20.42 5.48 -14.54
N GLY A 109 20.48 5.78 -13.25
CA GLY A 109 20.47 7.15 -12.72
C GLY A 109 19.10 7.84 -12.70
N ARG A 110 18.00 7.11 -12.91
CA ARG A 110 16.63 7.64 -12.87
C ARG A 110 15.76 6.82 -11.94
N ASP A 111 14.77 7.48 -11.33
CA ASP A 111 13.73 6.83 -10.55
C ASP A 111 12.85 5.98 -11.50
N VAL A 112 12.68 4.70 -11.19
CA VAL A 112 11.85 3.78 -12.00
C VAL A 112 10.56 3.38 -11.30
N ARG A 113 10.54 3.43 -9.97
CA ARG A 113 9.35 3.24 -9.13
C ARG A 113 9.65 3.67 -7.70
N VAL A 114 8.60 3.84 -6.91
CA VAL A 114 8.63 3.93 -5.45
C VAL A 114 7.88 2.72 -4.90
N LEU A 115 8.52 1.93 -4.05
CA LEU A 115 7.87 0.80 -3.38
C LEU A 115 6.94 1.30 -2.28
N SER A 116 5.86 0.57 -2.02
CA SER A 116 5.10 0.76 -0.81
C SER A 116 5.94 0.36 0.42
N PRO A 117 5.72 0.99 1.59
CA PRO A 117 6.47 0.65 2.80
C PRO A 117 6.34 -0.84 3.19
N ASN A 118 5.17 -1.46 3.01
CA ASN A 118 4.98 -2.86 3.38
C ASN A 118 5.90 -3.80 2.56
N LEU A 119 6.03 -3.58 1.26
CA LEU A 119 6.90 -4.40 0.41
C LEU A 119 8.38 -4.11 0.68
N ALA A 120 8.72 -2.85 0.93
CA ALA A 120 10.09 -2.48 1.25
C ALA A 120 10.56 -3.12 2.58
N ILE A 121 9.73 -3.07 3.63
CA ILE A 121 10.01 -3.71 4.93
C ILE A 121 10.18 -5.22 4.78
N ARG A 122 9.39 -5.89 3.93
CA ARG A 122 9.55 -7.34 3.67
C ARG A 122 10.89 -7.68 2.99
N GLY A 123 11.44 -6.76 2.18
CA GLY A 123 12.79 -6.90 1.62
C GLY A 123 13.91 -6.49 2.58
N ASN A 124 13.60 -5.62 3.55
CA ASN A 124 14.54 -5.14 4.56
C ASN A 124 13.81 -4.75 5.85
N SER A 125 13.78 -5.66 6.82
CA SER A 125 13.05 -5.49 8.09
C SER A 125 13.63 -4.41 9.03
N ALA A 126 14.75 -3.80 8.67
CA ALA A 126 15.30 -2.66 9.40
C ALA A 126 14.65 -1.32 9.01
N LEU A 127 13.89 -1.27 7.91
CA LEU A 127 13.19 -0.06 7.48
C LEU A 127 12.04 0.28 8.43
N PHE A 128 11.89 1.57 8.74
CA PHE A 128 10.83 2.16 9.55
C PHE A 128 10.68 1.52 10.94
N GLN A 129 11.77 0.98 11.52
CA GLN A 129 11.71 0.42 12.87
C GLN A 129 11.23 1.46 13.87
N GLY A 130 10.11 1.16 14.52
CA GLY A 130 9.47 2.02 15.51
C GLY A 130 8.83 3.31 14.97
N TYR A 131 8.68 3.46 13.65
CA TYR A 131 8.24 4.71 13.02
C TYR A 131 6.87 5.19 13.54
N PHE A 132 5.94 4.27 13.80
CA PHE A 132 4.63 4.58 14.36
C PHE A 132 4.50 4.38 15.88
N ASP A 133 5.53 3.90 16.57
CA ASP A 133 5.40 3.47 17.97
C ASP A 133 4.90 4.60 18.87
N GLY A 134 5.44 5.82 18.71
CA GLY A 134 4.99 6.99 19.46
C GLY A 134 3.51 7.31 19.23
N TYR A 135 3.04 7.26 17.99
CA TYR A 135 1.64 7.52 17.68
C TYR A 135 0.71 6.40 18.15
N VAL A 136 1.15 5.14 18.04
CA VAL A 136 0.44 3.98 18.60
C VAL A 136 0.29 4.13 20.11
N ASP A 137 1.33 4.57 20.81
CA ASP A 137 1.29 4.84 22.24
C ASP A 137 0.28 5.94 22.61
N GLU A 138 0.24 7.03 21.85
CA GLU A 138 -0.76 8.10 22.03
C GLU A 138 -2.19 7.58 21.84
N VAL A 139 -2.44 6.81 20.78
CA VAL A 139 -3.73 6.17 20.49
C VAL A 139 -4.14 5.24 21.64
N TRP A 140 -3.23 4.37 22.09
CA TRP A 140 -3.50 3.44 23.18
C TRP A 140 -3.81 4.21 24.46
N ASN A 141 -3.01 5.23 24.80
CA ASN A 141 -3.20 6.02 26.01
C ASN A 141 -4.55 6.76 26.02
N LYS A 142 -4.93 7.38 24.90
CA LYS A 142 -6.25 8.02 24.76
C LYS A 142 -7.38 7.04 25.07
N TYR A 143 -7.34 5.86 24.46
CA TYR A 143 -8.42 4.89 24.57
C TYR A 143 -8.36 4.03 25.84
N ARG A 144 -7.50 4.34 26.81
CA ARG A 144 -7.60 3.81 28.19
C ARG A 144 -8.76 4.44 28.95
N SER A 145 -8.92 5.75 28.83
CA SER A 145 -9.96 6.52 29.53
C SER A 145 -11.14 6.93 28.64
N THR A 146 -11.06 6.70 27.34
CA THR A 146 -12.08 7.12 26.37
C THR A 146 -12.52 5.95 25.50
N ASP A 147 -13.82 5.87 25.20
CA ASP A 147 -14.36 4.88 24.27
C ASP A 147 -13.91 5.17 22.83
N LEU A 148 -13.42 4.14 22.14
CA LEU A 148 -13.31 4.13 20.68
C LEU A 148 -14.59 3.53 20.10
N ARG A 149 -15.41 4.34 19.43
CA ARG A 149 -16.62 3.86 18.74
C ARG A 149 -16.36 3.76 17.24
N ILE A 150 -16.60 2.59 16.66
CA ILE A 150 -16.46 2.32 15.23
C ILE A 150 -17.81 1.87 14.70
N ASP A 151 -18.36 2.61 13.75
CA ASP A 151 -19.46 2.12 12.92
C ASP A 151 -18.88 1.24 11.82
N THR A 152 -19.15 -0.07 11.89
CA THR A 152 -18.64 -1.05 10.92
C THR A 152 -19.33 -0.94 9.56
N GLN A 153 -20.42 -0.17 9.46
CA GLN A 153 -21.23 -0.02 8.24
C GLN A 153 -21.68 -1.36 7.65
N PHE A 154 -21.83 -2.37 8.50
CA PHE A 154 -22.31 -3.71 8.16
C PHE A 154 -23.22 -4.25 9.27
N THR A 155 -23.56 -5.54 9.22
CA THR A 155 -24.51 -6.16 10.16
C THR A 155 -24.06 -6.15 11.62
N TRP A 156 -22.78 -5.94 11.92
CA TRP A 156 -22.24 -5.83 13.28
C TRP A 156 -22.50 -4.46 13.94
N GLY A 157 -22.98 -3.46 13.19
CA GLY A 157 -23.35 -2.15 13.70
C GLY A 157 -22.19 -1.36 14.29
N THR A 158 -22.49 -0.50 15.27
CA THR A 158 -21.48 0.27 16.02
C THR A 158 -20.90 -0.54 17.17
N VAL A 159 -19.58 -0.70 17.17
CA VAL A 159 -18.83 -1.41 18.21
C VAL A 159 -18.07 -0.41 19.07
N THR A 160 -17.99 -0.66 20.38
CA THR A 160 -17.27 0.18 21.34
C THR A 160 -16.09 -0.57 21.91
N GLY A 161 -14.89 0.01 21.77
CA GLY A 161 -13.64 -0.55 22.24
C GLY A 161 -13.00 0.28 23.34
N ARG A 162 -12.26 -0.39 24.22
CA ARG A 162 -11.46 0.24 25.27
C ARG A 162 -10.13 -0.47 25.46
N VAL A 163 -9.08 0.29 25.72
CA VAL A 163 -7.77 -0.24 26.08
C VAL A 163 -7.75 -0.60 27.57
N ASN A 164 -7.45 -1.87 27.85
CA ASN A 164 -7.19 -2.41 29.19
C ASN A 164 -5.83 -3.11 29.18
N GLY A 165 -4.89 -2.70 30.05
CA GLY A 165 -3.50 -3.16 29.91
C GLY A 165 -2.93 -2.77 28.54
N ASP A 166 -2.34 -3.68 27.79
CA ASP A 166 -1.83 -3.38 26.45
C ASP A 166 -2.76 -3.82 25.31
N THR A 167 -4.02 -4.11 25.64
CA THR A 167 -4.98 -4.69 24.70
C THR A 167 -6.18 -3.75 24.50
N LEU A 168 -6.46 -3.41 23.23
CA LEU A 168 -7.69 -2.77 22.82
C LEU A 168 -8.76 -3.85 22.62
N THR A 169 -9.80 -3.85 23.44
CA THR A 169 -10.86 -4.86 23.41
C THR A 169 -12.19 -4.26 22.98
N PHE A 170 -12.84 -4.88 22.00
CA PHE A 170 -14.22 -4.67 21.60
C PHE A 170 -15.07 -5.86 22.08
N PRO A 171 -15.84 -5.73 23.17
CA PRO A 171 -16.59 -6.85 23.74
C PRO A 171 -17.51 -7.55 22.73
N GLY A 172 -17.42 -8.88 22.64
CA GLY A 172 -18.21 -9.69 21.70
C GLY A 172 -17.74 -9.63 20.24
N VAL A 173 -16.66 -8.90 19.94
CA VAL A 173 -16.12 -8.73 18.57
C VAL A 173 -14.69 -9.25 18.48
N GLY A 174 -13.79 -8.77 19.35
CA GLY A 174 -12.38 -9.16 19.31
C GLY A 174 -11.47 -8.22 20.10
N SER A 175 -10.17 -8.50 20.05
CA SER A 175 -9.16 -7.68 20.71
C SER A 175 -7.91 -7.55 19.85
N PHE A 176 -7.18 -6.45 20.05
CA PHE A 176 -5.99 -6.09 19.29
C PHE A 176 -4.85 -5.76 20.26
N ALA A 177 -3.65 -6.30 20.00
CA ALA A 177 -2.43 -5.81 20.62
C ALA A 177 -1.96 -4.52 19.91
N LYS A 178 -0.93 -3.88 20.45
CA LYS A 178 -0.33 -2.70 19.81
C LYS A 178 0.24 -3.11 18.45
N PRO A 179 -0.22 -2.49 17.35
CA PRO A 179 0.25 -2.85 16.02
C PRO A 179 1.71 -2.45 15.84
N SER A 180 2.47 -3.29 15.14
CA SER A 180 3.78 -2.89 14.62
C SER A 180 3.63 -1.91 13.45
N THR A 181 4.70 -1.19 13.12
CA THR A 181 4.75 -0.36 11.90
C THR A 181 4.44 -1.16 10.63
N LEU A 182 4.89 -2.42 10.54
CA LEU A 182 4.56 -3.29 9.40
C LEU A 182 3.06 -3.62 9.35
N SER A 183 2.45 -3.98 10.49
CA SER A 183 1.01 -4.28 10.58
C SER A 183 0.16 -3.10 10.14
N ILE A 184 0.59 -1.87 10.47
CA ILE A 184 -0.07 -0.62 10.02
C ILE A 184 0.04 -0.47 8.50
N PHE A 185 1.24 -0.61 7.93
CA PHE A 185 1.44 -0.41 6.49
C PHE A 185 0.86 -1.53 5.62
N SER A 186 0.79 -2.76 6.13
CA SER A 186 0.36 -3.92 5.34
C SER A 186 -1.15 -4.15 5.40
N CYS A 187 -1.81 -3.74 6.49
CA CYS A 187 -3.20 -4.09 6.78
C CYS A 187 -3.48 -5.61 6.72
N SER A 188 -2.45 -6.44 6.85
CA SER A 188 -2.53 -7.89 6.70
C SER A 188 -1.83 -8.66 7.81
N ASP A 189 -0.74 -8.10 8.35
CA ASP A 189 -0.06 -8.69 9.49
C ASP A 189 -0.86 -8.38 10.75
N ALA A 190 -1.03 -9.39 11.61
CA ALA A 190 -1.79 -9.21 12.83
C ALA A 190 -1.17 -8.09 13.69
N PRO A 191 -1.99 -7.19 14.25
CA PRO A 191 -1.57 -6.27 15.28
C PRO A 191 -1.48 -6.94 16.65
#